data_AF-A0A1S2LSB7-F1
#
_entry.id   AF-A0A1S2LSB7-F1
#
_cell.length_a   1.000
_cell.length_b   1.000
_cell.length_c   1.000
_cell.angle_alpha   90.00
_cell.angle_beta   90.00
_cell.angle_gamma   90.00
#
_symmetry.space_group_name_H-M   'P 1'
#
loop_
_entity.id
_entity.type
_entity.pdbx_description
1 polymer ?
#
loop_
_entity_poly.entity_id
_entity_poly.type
_entity_poly.pdbx_seq_one_letter_code
_entity_poly.pdbx_strand_id
1 'polypeptide(L)'
;MRKILVMLLISLFFISGCGNNISEQEAINIAVEYANEESMWEWEFKSAESNENRWIVYVQLVGDNDVLEIELNSIDGKIVGVNQVIE
;
A
#
# COMPACT_ATOMS: atom_id res chain seq x y z
N MET A 1 -29.01 1.30 31.16
CA MET A 1 -27.84 1.98 30.58
C MET A 1 -26.57 1.54 31.32
N ARG A 2 -25.78 0.65 30.71
CA ARG A 2 -24.40 0.33 31.14
C ARG A 2 -23.53 0.21 29.88
N LYS A 3 -22.74 1.28 29.68
CA LYS A 3 -21.38 1.42 29.08
C LYS A 3 -20.91 0.18 28.26
N ILE A 4 -20.72 0.21 26.93
CA ILE A 4 -19.66 0.89 26.13
C ILE A 4 -18.27 0.60 26.74
N LEU A 5 -17.26 0.01 26.10
CA LEU A 5 -16.97 -0.28 24.69
C LEU A 5 -15.91 -1.41 24.66
N VAL A 6 -16.16 -2.41 23.81
CA VAL A 6 -15.23 -3.11 22.90
C VAL A 6 -13.73 -3.15 23.27
N MET A 7 -13.27 -4.38 23.52
CA MET A 7 -12.02 -5.00 23.06
C MET A 7 -10.95 -4.05 22.51
N LEU A 8 -9.92 -3.77 23.33
CA LEU A 8 -8.62 -3.33 22.83
C LEU A 8 -7.66 -4.53 22.92
N LEU A 9 -7.85 -5.45 21.98
CA LEU A 9 -7.09 -6.69 21.81
C LEU A 9 -6.46 -6.70 20.41
N ILE A 10 -5.79 -5.61 20.05
CA ILE A 10 -4.82 -5.56 18.96
C ILE A 10 -3.65 -4.68 19.42
N SER A 11 -2.74 -5.28 20.17
CA SER A 11 -1.38 -4.76 20.32
C SER A 11 -0.51 -6.00 20.40
N LEU A 12 0.48 -6.11 19.51
CA LEU A 12 1.40 -7.24 19.28
C LEU A 12 1.05 -8.15 18.10
N PHE A 13 0.88 -7.56 16.91
CA PHE A 13 1.43 -8.16 15.69
C PHE A 13 2.33 -7.09 15.04
N PHE A 14 3.34 -7.50 14.27
CA PHE A 14 4.40 -6.67 13.65
C PHE A 14 5.70 -6.49 14.43
N ILE A 15 6.19 -7.55 15.07
CA ILE A 15 7.65 -7.76 15.11
C ILE A 15 7.95 -9.17 14.58
N SER A 16 7.74 -9.33 13.28
CA SER A 16 8.48 -10.31 12.46
C SER A 16 9.66 -9.49 11.91
N GLY A 17 10.91 -9.72 12.26
CA GLY A 17 11.66 -10.93 11.96
C GLY A 17 12.58 -10.63 10.78
N CYS A 18 13.88 -10.92 10.92
CA CYS A 18 14.93 -10.82 9.90
C CYS A 18 14.45 -10.84 8.43
N GLY A 19 14.67 -9.74 7.69
CA GLY A 19 14.88 -9.71 6.24
C GLY A 19 13.98 -10.57 5.35
N ASN A 20 12.69 -10.67 5.66
CA ASN A 20 11.74 -11.27 4.74
C ASN A 20 11.19 -10.18 3.82
N ASN A 21 11.25 -10.42 2.51
CA ASN A 21 10.61 -9.54 1.54
C ASN A 21 9.12 -9.38 1.87
N ILE A 22 8.62 -8.16 1.71
CA ILE A 22 7.19 -7.89 1.79
C ILE A 22 6.45 -8.65 0.68
N SER A 23 5.29 -9.19 1.02
CA SER A 23 4.40 -9.86 0.08
C SER A 23 3.76 -8.88 -0.90
N GLU A 24 3.23 -9.41 -2.01
CA GLU A 24 2.46 -8.62 -2.99
C GLU A 24 1.30 -7.87 -2.32
N GLN A 25 0.54 -8.55 -1.46
CA GLN A 25 -0.59 -7.94 -0.76
C GLN A 25 -0.15 -6.83 0.20
N GLU A 26 0.99 -6.98 0.89
CA GLU A 26 1.55 -5.91 1.72
C GLU A 26 1.96 -4.71 0.87
N ALA A 27 2.61 -4.93 -0.28
CA ALA A 27 2.97 -3.86 -1.22
C ALA A 27 1.73 -3.10 -1.73
N ILE A 28 0.68 -3.84 -2.12
CA ILE A 28 -0.60 -3.27 -2.56
C ILE A 28 -1.23 -2.41 -1.46
N ASN A 29 -1.29 -2.93 -0.23
CA ASN A 29 -1.88 -2.19 0.88
C ASN A 29 -1.13 -0.89 1.15
N ILE A 30 0.22 -0.92 1.17
CA ILE A 30 1.05 0.26 1.38
C ILE A 30 0.83 1.30 0.27
N ALA A 31 0.81 0.86 -1.00
CA ALA A 31 0.64 1.77 -2.14
C ALA A 31 -0.74 2.44 -2.16
N VAL A 32 -1.81 1.67 -1.91
CA VAL A 32 -3.18 2.19 -1.87
C VAL A 32 -3.37 3.13 -0.68
N GLU A 33 -2.87 2.76 0.50
CA GLU A 33 -2.91 3.62 1.69
C GLU A 33 -2.19 4.95 1.42
N TYR A 34 -0.97 4.89 0.89
CA TYR A 34 -0.21 6.08 0.52
C TYR A 34 -0.97 7.01 -0.46
N ALA A 35 -1.54 6.47 -1.54
CA ALA A 35 -2.24 7.28 -2.53
C ALA A 35 -3.51 7.98 -1.97
N ASN A 36 -4.22 7.29 -1.08
CA ASN A 36 -5.40 7.82 -0.39
C ASN A 36 -5.04 8.80 0.73
N GLU A 37 -3.88 8.68 1.37
CA GLU A 37 -3.41 9.63 2.39
C GLU A 37 -2.84 10.93 1.79
N GLU A 38 -2.17 10.84 0.65
CA GLU A 38 -1.53 12.00 -0.02
C GLU A 38 -2.50 12.81 -0.89
N SER A 39 -3.76 12.37 -1.06
CA SER A 39 -4.74 13.07 -1.89
C SER A 39 -6.14 13.09 -1.24
N MET A 40 -7.02 13.99 -1.72
CA MET A 40 -8.43 14.01 -1.32
C MET A 40 -9.29 13.06 -2.14
N TRP A 41 -8.68 12.31 -3.04
CA TRP A 41 -9.37 11.43 -3.97
C TRP A 41 -9.26 9.97 -3.53
N GLU A 42 -10.22 9.16 -3.97
CA GLU A 42 -10.21 7.72 -3.69
C GLU A 42 -9.43 6.99 -4.78
N TRP A 43 -8.39 6.27 -4.38
CA TRP A 43 -7.56 5.44 -5.25
C TRP A 43 -7.77 3.97 -4.96
N GLU A 44 -7.85 3.15 -6.01
CA GLU A 44 -8.00 1.70 -5.93
C GLU A 44 -6.85 0.96 -6.62
N PHE A 45 -6.65 -0.31 -6.24
CA PHE A 45 -5.64 -1.16 -6.85
C PHE A 45 -6.00 -1.50 -8.31
N LYS A 46 -5.06 -1.31 -9.24
CA LYS A 46 -5.18 -1.70 -10.65
C LYS A 46 -4.38 -2.97 -10.97
N SER A 47 -3.07 -2.95 -10.72
CA SER A 47 -2.17 -4.08 -10.98
C SER A 47 -0.88 -3.98 -10.15
N ALA A 48 -0.16 -5.09 -10.00
CA ALA A 48 1.15 -5.12 -9.35
C ALA A 48 2.12 -5.98 -10.15
N GLU A 49 3.37 -5.56 -10.17
CA GLU A 49 4.50 -6.27 -10.75
C GLU A 49 5.65 -6.31 -9.74
N SER A 50 6.49 -7.35 -9.83
CA SER A 50 7.72 -7.40 -9.07
C SER A 50 8.92 -7.52 -10.00
N ASN A 51 10.00 -6.85 -9.62
CA ASN A 51 11.34 -7.13 -10.11
C ASN A 51 12.25 -7.51 -8.94
N GLU A 52 13.51 -7.85 -9.20
CA GLU A 52 14.41 -8.47 -8.21
C GLU A 52 14.48 -7.75 -6.85
N ASN A 53 14.25 -6.44 -6.78
CA ASN A 53 14.33 -5.67 -5.54
C ASN A 53 13.17 -4.68 -5.31
N ARG A 54 12.14 -4.70 -6.16
CA ARG A 54 11.04 -3.73 -6.08
C ARG A 54 9.70 -4.36 -6.37
N TRP A 55 8.70 -3.85 -5.67
CA TRP A 55 7.31 -3.90 -6.09
C TRP A 55 7.00 -2.63 -6.88
N ILE A 56 6.34 -2.81 -8.02
CA ILE A 56 5.76 -1.73 -8.81
C ILE A 56 4.26 -1.92 -8.72
N VAL A 57 3.57 -1.03 -8.02
CA VAL A 57 2.12 -1.10 -7.83
C VAL A 57 1.47 0.03 -8.58
N TYR A 58 0.51 -0.30 -9.45
CA TYR A 58 -0.31 0.66 -10.15
C TYR A 58 -1.63 0.84 -9.41
N VAL A 59 -1.95 2.07 -9.05
CA VAL A 59 -3.24 2.46 -8.46
C VAL A 59 -3.97 3.40 -9.41
N GLN A 60 -5.28 3.26 -9.50
CA GLN A 60 -6.14 4.03 -10.38
C GLN A 60 -7.10 4.90 -9.57
N LEU A 61 -7.34 6.12 -10.04
CA LEU A 61 -8.32 7.03 -9.47
C LEU A 61 -9.74 6.49 -9.71
N VAL A 62 -10.54 6.34 -8.65
CA VAL A 62 -11.92 5.86 -8.77
C VAL A 62 -12.75 6.86 -9.58
N GLY A 63 -13.30 6.41 -10.71
CA GLY A 63 -14.13 7.22 -11.60
C GLY A 63 -13.36 8.02 -12.66
N ASP A 64 -12.04 7.84 -12.75
CA ASP A 64 -11.18 8.40 -13.80
C ASP A 64 -10.21 7.33 -14.36
N ASN A 65 -9.44 7.69 -15.39
CA ASN A 65 -8.40 6.84 -15.97
C ASN A 65 -6.98 7.25 -15.52
N ASP A 66 -6.86 8.18 -14.57
CA ASP A 66 -5.58 8.56 -14.00
C ASP A 66 -4.96 7.38 -13.22
N VAL A 67 -3.68 7.11 -13.49
CA VAL A 67 -2.92 6.01 -12.88
C VAL A 67 -1.65 6.54 -12.24
N LEU A 68 -1.38 6.10 -11.02
CA LEU A 68 -0.09 6.27 -10.36
C LEU A 68 0.65 4.94 -10.33
N GLU A 69 1.91 4.99 -10.74
CA GLU A 69 2.90 3.95 -10.50
C GLU A 69 3.63 4.27 -9.19
N ILE A 70 3.56 3.37 -8.22
CA ILE A 70 4.22 3.49 -6.92
C ILE A 70 5.25 2.37 -6.81
N GLU A 71 6.51 2.76 -6.66
CA GLU A 71 7.63 1.84 -6.50
C GLU A 71 7.96 1.67 -5.01
N LEU A 72 8.01 0.42 -4.54
CA LEU A 72 8.38 0.07 -3.17
C LEU A 72 9.59 -0.85 -3.15
N ASN A 73 10.46 -0.67 -2.16
CA ASN A 73 11.53 -1.62 -1.89
C ASN A 73 10.93 -2.97 -1.41
N SER A 74 11.32 -4.08 -2.04
CA SER A 74 10.73 -5.39 -1.74
C SER A 74 11.10 -5.94 -0.36
N ILE A 75 12.12 -5.41 0.31
CA ILE A 75 12.60 -5.90 1.61
C ILE A 75 11.81 -5.26 2.76
N ASP A 76 11.61 -3.95 2.71
CA ASP A 76 11.06 -3.17 3.84
C ASP A 76 9.76 -2.41 3.50
N GLY A 77 9.29 -2.47 2.25
CA GLY A 77 8.10 -1.77 1.79
C GLY A 77 8.24 -0.26 1.71
N LYS A 78 9.46 0.28 1.81
CA LYS A 78 9.67 1.71 1.70
C LYS A 78 9.37 2.19 0.27
N ILE A 79 8.56 3.22 0.15
CA ILE A 79 8.31 3.90 -1.13
C ILE A 79 9.60 4.58 -1.60
N VAL A 80 10.03 4.25 -2.82
CA VAL A 80 11.25 4.76 -3.46
C VAL A 80 10.98 5.65 -4.67
N GLY A 81 9.76 5.60 -5.22
CA GLY A 81 9.36 6.40 -6.38
C GLY A 81 7.84 6.44 -6.54
N VAL A 82 7.33 7.54 -7.08
CA VAL A 82 5.92 7.72 -7.44
C VAL A 82 5.88 8.49 -8.75
N ASN A 83 5.28 7.89 -9.78
CA ASN A 83 5.18 8.47 -11.12
C ASN A 83 3.72 8.47 -11.58
N GLN A 84 3.27 9.57 -12.18
CA GLN A 84 1.98 9.59 -12.87
C GLN A 84 2.16 8.98 -14.26
N VAL A 85 1.34 7.98 -14.59
CA VAL A 85 1.37 7.29 -15.88
C VAL A 85 0.30 7.91 -16.78
N ILE A 86 0.70 8.33 -17.98
CA ILE A 86 -0.22 8.81 -19.02
C ILE A 86 -0.50 7.61 -19.95
N GLU A 87 -1.71 7.04 -19.84
CA GLU A 87 -2.22 6.01 -20.77
C GLU A 87 -2.94 6.62 -21.99
#